data_AF-A0A2K3MBQ9-F1
#
_entry.id   AF-A0A2K3MBQ9-F1
#
_cell.length_a   1.000
_cell.length_b   1.000
_cell.length_c   1.000
_cell.angle_alpha   90.00
_cell.angle_beta   90.00
_cell.angle_gamma   90.00
#
_symmetry.space_group_name_H-M   'P 1'
#
loop_
_entity.id
_entity.type
_entity.pdbx_description
1 polymer ?
#
loop_
_entity_poly.entity_id
_entity_poly.type
_entity_poly.pdbx_seq_one_letter_code
_entity_poly.pdbx_strand_id
1 'polypeptide(L)'
;MVRDWVDSISRDWRFRRIIPAHFAAPINVSRSDFRAAFAFLDEFLGDRYDTWPSLSLLFSSIKGKAASYFPPDDMRTLSSLDEFLVSVGAVKKTVSGRKR
;
A
#
# COMPACT_ATOMS: atom_id res chain seq x y z
N MET A 1 3.81 -3.94 15.81
CA MET A 1 4.93 -3.88 14.83
C MET A 1 5.04 -2.51 14.17
N VAL A 2 4.07 -2.04 13.37
CA VAL A 2 4.10 -0.66 12.82
C VAL A 2 3.39 0.35 13.73
N ARG A 3 2.19 0.02 14.22
CA ARG A 3 1.42 0.93 15.10
C ARG A 3 2.16 1.28 16.39
N ASP A 4 2.71 0.27 17.07
CA ASP A 4 3.51 0.49 18.28
C ASP A 4 4.72 1.38 18.04
N TRP A 5 5.34 1.28 16.85
CA TRP A 5 6.44 2.14 16.44
C TRP A 5 5.97 3.57 16.19
N VAL A 6 4.85 3.76 15.47
CA VAL A 6 4.23 5.09 15.26
C VAL A 6 3.86 5.74 16.59
N ASP A 7 3.27 4.98 17.51
CA ASP A 7 2.87 5.46 18.83
C ASP A 7 4.08 5.82 19.69
N SER A 8 5.14 4.99 19.69
CA SER A 8 6.39 5.31 20.41
C SER A 8 7.06 6.57 19.86
N ILE A 9 7.22 6.71 18.55
CA ILE A 9 7.79 7.92 17.93
C ILE A 9 6.96 9.16 18.28
N SER A 10 5.63 9.07 18.17
CA SER A 10 4.72 10.19 18.44
C SER A 10 4.73 10.63 19.90
N ARG A 11 4.87 9.67 20.83
CA ARG A 11 4.92 9.91 22.26
C ARG A 11 6.27 10.45 22.69
N ASP A 12 7.34 9.79 22.27
CA ASP A 12 8.66 9.93 22.88
C ASP A 12 9.48 11.06 22.21
N TRP A 13 9.23 11.40 20.94
CA TRP A 13 10.05 12.35 20.19
C TRP A 13 9.33 13.69 20.01
N ARG A 14 10.04 14.81 20.12
CA ARG A 14 9.51 16.18 19.94
C ARG A 14 9.91 16.80 18.60
N PHE A 15 9.60 16.14 17.48
CA PHE A 15 9.93 16.65 16.14
C PHE A 15 8.89 17.67 15.62
N ARG A 16 9.33 18.49 14.67
CA ARG A 16 8.51 19.45 13.90
C ARG A 16 8.65 19.27 12.38
N ARG A 17 9.42 18.27 11.98
CA ARG A 17 9.82 18.02 10.60
C ARG A 17 10.26 16.56 10.47
N ILE A 18 9.92 15.97 9.33
CA ILE A 18 10.38 14.63 8.94
C ILE A 18 11.32 14.80 7.74
N ILE A 19 12.44 14.07 7.75
CA ILE A 19 13.39 14.01 6.64
C ILE A 19 13.36 12.58 6.10
N PRO A 20 12.61 12.32 5.02
CA PRO A 20 12.58 11.01 4.39
C PRO A 20 13.97 10.65 3.84
N ALA A 21 14.27 9.34 3.81
CA ALA A 21 15.51 8.85 3.20
C ALA A 21 15.52 8.97 1.66
N HIS A 22 14.36 9.17 1.04
CA HIS A 22 14.17 9.41 -0.39
C HIS A 22 13.85 10.89 -0.64
N PHE A 23 14.13 11.38 -1.86
CA PHE A 23 14.23 12.78 -2.30
C PHE A 23 13.03 13.73 -2.05
N ALA A 24 12.02 13.34 -1.29
CA ALA A 24 11.04 14.28 -0.75
C ALA A 24 11.74 15.16 0.29
N ALA A 25 11.83 16.47 -0.03
CA ALA A 25 12.40 17.48 0.84
C ALA A 25 11.74 17.47 2.24
N PRO A 26 12.34 18.14 3.24
CA PRO A 26 11.84 18.03 4.60
C PRO A 26 10.38 18.45 4.73
N ILE A 27 9.58 17.57 5.31
CA ILE A 27 8.13 17.77 5.47
C ILE A 27 7.91 18.43 6.82
N ASN A 28 7.41 19.68 6.84
CA ASN A 28 7.07 20.38 8.07
C ASN A 28 5.72 19.84 8.59
N VAL A 29 5.78 18.91 9.54
CA VAL A 29 4.62 18.27 10.16
C VAL A 29 4.85 18.08 11.65
N SER A 30 3.76 18.13 12.40
CA SER A 30 3.75 17.84 13.83
C SER A 30 3.56 16.34 14.10
N ARG A 31 3.64 15.98 15.38
CA ARG A 31 3.42 14.61 15.86
C ARG A 31 1.98 14.15 15.67
N SER A 32 1.02 15.07 15.78
CA SER A 32 -0.40 14.77 15.53
C SER A 32 -0.64 14.49 14.05
N ASP A 33 -0.01 15.25 13.16
CA ASP A 33 -0.13 15.04 11.71
C ASP A 33 0.47 13.70 11.31
N PHE A 34 1.64 13.36 11.86
CA PHE A 34 2.27 12.07 11.66
C PHE A 34 1.37 10.92 12.14
N ARG A 35 0.79 11.00 13.34
CA ARG A 35 -0.10 9.97 13.86
C ARG A 35 -1.38 9.83 13.00
N ALA A 36 -1.95 10.95 12.57
CA ALA A 36 -3.14 10.97 11.72
C ALA A 36 -2.91 10.29 10.36
N ALA A 37 -1.72 10.44 9.77
CA ALA A 37 -1.36 9.77 8.52
C ALA A 37 -1.38 8.22 8.62
N PHE A 38 -1.27 7.68 9.83
CA PHE A 38 -1.31 6.24 10.11
C PHE A 38 -2.63 5.78 10.76
N ALA A 39 -3.66 6.63 10.83
CA ALA A 39 -4.95 6.28 11.44
C ALA A 39 -5.62 5.07 10.77
N PHE A 40 -5.33 4.80 9.49
CA PHE A 40 -5.82 3.62 8.78
C PHE A 40 -5.39 2.29 9.43
N LEU A 41 -4.31 2.27 10.22
CA LEU A 41 -3.87 1.07 10.95
C LEU A 41 -4.89 0.63 12.00
N ASP A 42 -5.80 1.51 12.42
CA ASP A 42 -6.83 1.23 13.41
C ASP A 42 -7.95 0.37 12.80
N GLU A 43 -8.25 0.58 11.51
CA GLU A 43 -9.26 -0.16 10.76
C GLU A 43 -8.81 -1.61 10.48
N PHE A 44 -7.52 -1.82 10.22
CA PHE A 44 -6.94 -3.16 10.03
C PHE A 44 -6.96 -4.03 11.29
N LEU A 45 -7.16 -3.45 12.46
CA LEU A 45 -7.29 -4.17 13.72
C LEU A 45 -8.74 -4.60 14.01
N GLY A 46 -9.72 -3.99 13.34
CA GLY A 46 -11.16 -4.26 13.51
C GLY A 46 -11.64 -5.58 12.90
N ASP A 47 -10.92 -6.14 11.92
CA ASP A 47 -11.32 -7.42 11.28
C ASP A 47 -11.00 -8.67 12.11
N ARG A 48 -10.34 -8.52 13.27
CA ARG A 48 -10.04 -9.65 14.17
C ARG A 48 -10.83 -9.64 15.47
N TYR A 49 -11.54 -8.56 15.78
CA TYR A 49 -12.31 -8.42 17.00
C TYR A 49 -13.53 -7.56 16.71
N ASP A 50 -14.71 -8.19 16.78
CA ASP A 50 -16.04 -7.57 16.79
C ASP A 50 -16.84 -7.67 15.47
N THR A 51 -17.43 -8.85 15.33
CA THR A 51 -18.74 -9.12 14.75
C THR A 51 -19.76 -8.02 15.09
N TRP A 52 -19.85 -6.95 14.30
CA TRP A 52 -20.99 -6.04 14.35
C TRP A 52 -21.66 -5.95 12.96
N PRO A 53 -22.77 -6.66 12.74
CA PRO A 53 -23.47 -6.62 11.46
C PRO A 53 -24.48 -5.48 11.47
N SER A 54 -24.19 -4.35 10.82
CA SER A 54 -25.28 -3.47 10.37
C SER A 54 -24.98 -2.38 9.34
N LEU A 55 -23.74 -1.89 9.17
CA LEU A 55 -23.52 -0.76 8.25
C LEU A 55 -22.60 -1.04 7.05
N SER A 56 -21.80 -2.12 7.09
CA SER A 56 -20.95 -2.52 5.95
C SER A 56 -21.74 -3.10 4.76
N LEU A 57 -22.97 -3.60 5.01
CA LEU A 57 -23.82 -4.19 3.97
C LEU A 57 -24.51 -3.17 3.05
N LEU A 58 -24.53 -1.89 3.40
CA LEU A 58 -25.13 -0.86 2.54
C LEU A 58 -24.19 -0.34 1.45
N PHE A 59 -22.87 -0.56 1.58
CA PHE A 59 -21.86 -0.12 0.59
C PHE A 59 -21.25 -1.27 -0.23
N SER A 60 -21.62 -2.53 0.04
CA SER A 60 -21.09 -3.71 -0.67
C SER A 60 -21.85 -4.06 -1.97
N SER A 61 -22.78 -3.21 -2.42
CA SER A 61 -23.61 -3.49 -3.59
C SER A 61 -23.04 -2.94 -4.90
N ILE A 62 -21.78 -3.26 -5.21
CA ILE A 62 -21.30 -3.33 -6.61
C ILE A 62 -20.52 -4.63 -6.75
N LYS A 63 -21.24 -5.67 -7.15
CA LYS A 63 -20.77 -7.03 -7.40
C LYS A 63 -19.61 -7.07 -8.40
N GLY A 64 -18.57 -7.83 -8.09
CA GLY A 64 -17.57 -8.22 -9.09
C GLY A 64 -16.49 -9.12 -8.52
N LYS A 65 -16.79 -10.42 -8.45
CA LYS A 65 -15.88 -11.58 -8.46
C LYS A 65 -14.39 -11.24 -8.55
N ALA A 66 -13.62 -11.69 -7.56
CA ALA A 66 -12.16 -11.62 -7.46
C ALA A 66 -11.41 -12.20 -8.69
N ALA A 67 -11.43 -11.48 -9.80
CA ALA A 67 -10.30 -11.36 -10.68
C ALA A 67 -9.68 -10.01 -10.33
N SER A 68 -8.41 -10.01 -9.94
CA SER A 68 -7.61 -8.81 -9.79
C SER A 68 -7.77 -7.92 -11.02
N TYR A 69 -8.63 -6.91 -10.92
CA TYR A 69 -8.85 -5.94 -11.97
C TYR A 69 -7.62 -5.05 -11.99
N PHE A 70 -6.73 -5.30 -12.95
CA PHE A 70 -5.57 -4.46 -13.20
C PHE A 70 -5.92 -3.54 -14.37
N PRO A 71 -5.99 -2.20 -14.16
CA PRO A 71 -6.18 -1.27 -15.24
C PRO A 71 -5.12 -1.50 -16.33
N PRO A 72 -5.50 -1.52 -17.61
CA PRO A 72 -4.55 -1.76 -18.70
C PRO A 72 -3.44 -0.71 -18.73
N ASP A 73 -3.74 0.52 -18.31
CA ASP A 73 -2.75 1.60 -18.16
C ASP A 73 -1.72 1.31 -17.06
N ASP A 74 -2.12 0.70 -15.95
CA ASP A 74 -1.22 0.32 -14.85
C ASP A 74 -0.31 -0.86 -15.26
N MET A 75 -0.84 -1.82 -16.02
CA MET A 75 -0.09 -2.98 -16.53
C MET A 75 0.97 -2.59 -17.57
N ARG A 76 0.80 -1.44 -18.25
CA ARG A 76 1.73 -0.94 -19.26
C ARG A 76 3.12 -0.68 -18.69
N THR A 77 3.18 -0.12 -17.48
CA THR A 77 4.45 0.21 -16.81
C THR A 77 5.25 -1.06 -16.50
N LEU A 78 4.61 -2.08 -15.93
CA LEU A 78 5.23 -3.35 -15.59
C LEU A 78 5.65 -4.16 -16.83
N SER A 79 4.85 -4.09 -17.89
CA SER A 79 5.15 -4.75 -19.17
C SER A 79 6.36 -4.13 -19.87
N SER A 80 6.51 -2.80 -19.80
CA SER A 80 7.67 -2.09 -20.37
C SER A 80 8.97 -2.40 -19.62
N LEU A 81 8.90 -2.56 -18.30
CA LEU A 81 10.06 -2.93 -17.48
C LEU A 81 10.52 -4.36 -17.77
N ASP A 82 9.59 -5.32 -17.86
CA ASP A 82 9.91 -6.69 -18.26
C ASP A 82 10.57 -6.75 -19.65
N GLU A 83 10.00 -6.03 -20.63
CA GLU A 83 10.55 -5.97 -21.98
C GLU A 83 11.97 -5.39 -22.00
N PHE A 84 12.21 -4.30 -21.26
CA PHE A 84 13.54 -3.72 -21.11
C PHE A 84 14.53 -4.67 -20.45
N LEU A 85 14.16 -5.29 -19.32
CA LEU A 85 15.02 -6.23 -18.58
C LEU A 85 15.42 -7.44 -19.43
N VAL A 86 14.52 -7.89 -20.30
CA VAL A 86 14.85 -8.94 -21.26
C VAL A 86 15.72 -8.42 -22.40
N SER A 87 15.46 -7.20 -22.90
CA SER A 87 16.26 -6.58 -23.96
C SER A 87 17.72 -6.36 -23.55
N VAL A 88 17.99 -5.98 -22.31
CA VAL A 88 19.37 -5.78 -21.80
C VAL A 88 20.03 -7.09 -21.34
N GLY A 89 19.31 -8.22 -21.43
CA GLY A 89 19.81 -9.54 -21.06
C GLY A 89 19.87 -9.80 -19.55
N ALA A 90 19.29 -8.92 -18.72
CA ALA A 90 19.22 -9.12 -17.28
C ALA A 90 18.28 -10.29 -16.92
N VAL A 91 17.28 -10.57 -17.75
CA VAL A 91 16.33 -11.67 -17.57
C VAL A 91 16.19 -12.47 -18.87
N LYS A 92 16.21 -13.80 -18.76
CA LYS A 92 15.93 -14.72 -19.88
C LYS A 92 14.43 -14.75 -20.15
N LYS A 93 13.99 -14.59 -21.42
CA LYS A 93 12.57 -14.73 -21.79
C LYS A 93 12.01 -16.04 -21.20
N THR A 94 10.98 -15.93 -20.37
CA THR A 94 10.22 -17.10 -19.90
C THR A 94 9.17 -17.44 -20.96
N VAL A 95 9.16 -18.69 -21.42
CA VAL A 95 8.12 -19.16 -22.34
C VAL A 95 6.86 -19.45 -21.52
N SER A 96 6.06 -18.41 -21.26
CA SER A 96 4.72 -18.59 -20.72
C SER A 96 3.84 -19.22 -21.80
N GLY A 97 3.61 -20.53 -21.71
CA GLY A 97 2.58 -21.21 -22.49
C GLY A 97 2.96 -22.60 -22.98
N ARG A 98 2.83 -23.63 -22.13
CA ARG A 98 2.52 -24.98 -22.60
C ARG A 98 1.14 -25.37 -22.07
N LYS A 99 0.10 -25.05 -22.85
CA LYS A 99 -1.19 -25.73 -22.75
C LYS A 99 -1.10 -26.99 -23.61
N ARG A 100 -1.11 -28.16 -22.99
CA ARG A 100 -1.70 -29.37 -23.56
C ARG A 100 -2.34 -30.17 -22.44
#